data_AF-A0A937BAA6-F1
#
_entry.id   AF-A0A937BAA6-F1
#
_cell.length_a   1.000
_cell.length_b   1.000
_cell.length_c   1.000
_cell.angle_alpha   90.00
_cell.angle_beta   90.00
_cell.angle_gamma   90.00
#
_symmetry.space_group_name_H-M   'P 1'
#
loop_
_entity.id
_entity.type
_entity.pdbx_description
1 polymer ?
#
loop_
_entity_poly.entity_id
_entity_poly.type
_entity_poly.pdbx_seq_one_letter_code
_entity_poly.pdbx_strand_id
1 'polypeptide(L)'
;FDRDEPLQGIPAASVSPAAPTGYLADDGAFVHPTEGLADPAMTDRDLAVYALKAGYGVRGATLGAQGDQPALFRAEMTGFFSRTLLS
;
A
#
# COMPACT_ATOMS: atom_id res chain seq x y z
N PHE A 1 5.40 5.56 -10.02
CA PHE A 1 6.86 5.72 -10.23
C PHE A 1 7.41 4.73 -11.24
N ASP A 2 6.98 3.46 -11.24
CA ASP A 2 7.49 2.38 -12.12
C ASP A 2 6.64 2.12 -13.38
N ARG A 3 5.54 2.87 -13.54
CA ARG A 3 4.63 2.83 -14.68
C ARG A 3 5.17 3.64 -15.85
N ASP A 4 5.11 3.10 -17.07
CA ASP A 4 5.49 3.85 -18.29
C ASP A 4 4.37 4.79 -18.76
N GLU A 5 3.16 4.62 -18.24
CA GLU A 5 2.02 5.46 -18.56
C GLU A 5 2.14 6.86 -17.91
N PRO A 6 1.72 7.92 -18.62
CA PRO A 6 1.66 9.26 -18.04
C PRO A 6 0.66 9.32 -16.87
N LEU A 7 0.82 10.32 -16.00
CA LEU A 7 -0.12 10.56 -14.92
C LEU A 7 -1.55 10.75 -15.45
N GLN A 8 -2.47 9.94 -14.91
CA GLN A 8 -3.88 10.01 -15.20
C GLN A 8 -4.69 10.05 -13.90
N GLY A 9 -5.69 10.93 -13.86
CA GLY A 9 -6.70 10.93 -12.81
C GLY A 9 -7.74 9.85 -13.09
N ILE A 10 -8.07 9.06 -12.07
CA ILE A 10 -9.09 8.03 -12.11
C ILE A 10 -10.18 8.40 -11.10
N PRO A 11 -11.16 9.26 -11.45
CA PRO A 11 -12.17 9.74 -10.51
C PRO A 11 -13.00 8.62 -9.87
N ALA A 12 -13.19 7.52 -10.61
CA ALA A 12 -13.95 6.35 -10.16
C ALA A 12 -13.14 5.38 -9.28
N ALA A 13 -11.86 5.65 -9.02
CA ALA A 13 -11.05 4.84 -8.11
C ALA A 13 -11.62 4.92 -6.69
N SER A 14 -11.59 3.79 -5.97
CA SER A 14 -11.88 3.71 -4.54
C SER A 14 -10.60 3.35 -3.83
N VAL A 15 -10.09 4.22 -2.97
CA VAL A 15 -8.79 4.05 -2.30
C VAL A 15 -8.88 4.47 -0.84
N SER A 16 -7.95 3.99 -0.01
CA SER A 16 -7.83 4.40 1.39
C SER A 16 -6.38 4.75 1.75
N PRO A 17 -5.84 5.89 1.25
CA PRO A 17 -4.41 6.18 1.30
C PRO A 17 -3.84 6.34 2.71
N ALA A 18 -4.69 6.74 3.65
CA ALA A 18 -4.33 6.97 5.06
C ALA A 18 -4.88 5.89 6.00
N ALA A 19 -5.40 4.78 5.47
CA ALA A 19 -5.85 3.68 6.32
C ALA A 19 -4.67 3.10 7.11
N PRO A 20 -4.89 2.69 8.37
CA PRO A 20 -3.86 2.05 9.17
C PRO A 20 -3.34 0.77 8.50
N THR A 21 -2.05 0.52 8.64
CA THR A 21 -1.46 -0.76 8.25
C THR A 21 -1.97 -1.86 9.19
N GLY A 22 -2.53 -2.92 8.63
CA GLY A 22 -2.88 -4.12 9.38
C GLY A 22 -1.62 -4.93 9.71
N TYR A 23 -1.48 -5.34 10.97
CA TYR A 23 -0.39 -6.22 11.42
C TYR A 23 -0.94 -7.61 11.72
N LEU A 24 -0.05 -8.61 11.59
CA LEU A 24 -0.30 -9.99 11.96
C LEU A 24 0.66 -10.36 13.10
N ALA A 25 0.17 -11.09 14.08
CA ALA A 25 0.99 -11.73 15.09
C ALA A 25 1.68 -12.99 14.52
N ASP A 26 2.59 -13.58 15.30
CA ASP A 26 3.39 -14.75 14.88
C ASP A 26 2.54 -15.98 14.53
N ASP A 27 1.32 -16.07 15.07
CA ASP A 27 0.35 -17.14 14.80
C ASP A 27 -0.58 -16.82 13.62
N GLY A 28 -0.41 -15.67 12.97
CA GLY A 28 -1.24 -15.20 11.87
C GLY A 28 -2.56 -14.56 12.28
N ALA A 29 -2.81 -14.31 13.58
CA ALA A 29 -3.95 -13.52 14.02
C ALA A 29 -3.74 -12.03 13.69
N PHE A 30 -4.80 -11.34 13.26
CA PHE A 30 -4.70 -9.91 13.00
C PHE A 30 -4.68 -9.10 14.29
N VAL A 31 -3.93 -8.01 14.29
CA VAL A 31 -3.89 -7.03 15.39
C VAL A 31 -4.74 -5.82 15.02
N HIS A 32 -5.74 -5.48 15.83
CA HIS A 32 -6.58 -4.31 15.56
C HIS A 32 -5.75 -3.01 15.75
N PRO A 33 -5.81 -2.03 14.81
CA PRO A 33 -4.91 -0.88 14.80
C PRO A 33 -4.94 0.01 16.04
N THR A 34 -6.04 0.00 16.80
CA THR A 34 -6.21 0.82 18.00
C THR A 34 -6.18 0.03 19.31
N GLU A 35 -6.24 -1.30 19.24
CA GLU A 35 -6.34 -2.16 20.44
C GLU A 35 -5.00 -2.80 20.77
N GLY A 36 -4.13 -3.00 19.76
CA GLY A 36 -2.78 -3.53 19.95
C GLY A 36 -2.73 -5.00 20.37
N LEU A 37 -3.88 -5.68 20.46
CA LEU A 37 -4.00 -7.09 20.76
C LEU A 37 -4.33 -7.88 19.49
N ALA A 38 -3.74 -9.06 19.38
CA ALA A 38 -4.07 -10.00 18.31
C ALA A 38 -5.41 -10.68 18.59
N ASP A 39 -6.29 -10.71 17.60
CA ASP A 39 -7.58 -11.39 17.65
C ASP A 39 -7.64 -12.46 16.54
N PRO A 40 -7.63 -13.76 16.90
CA PRO A 40 -7.69 -14.85 15.93
C PRO A 40 -9.06 -14.98 15.26
N ALA A 41 -10.11 -14.31 15.76
CA ALA A 41 -11.42 -14.26 15.12
C ALA A 41 -11.54 -13.12 14.09
N MET A 42 -10.62 -12.16 14.11
CA MET A 42 -10.64 -11.01 13.20
C MET A 42 -10.12 -11.41 11.82
N THR A 43 -10.75 -10.85 10.79
CA THR A 43 -10.38 -11.07 9.38
C THR A 43 -9.87 -9.79 8.71
N ASP A 44 -9.27 -9.94 7.54
CA ASP A 44 -8.87 -8.82 6.68
C ASP A 44 -10.06 -7.90 6.34
N ARG A 45 -11.24 -8.50 6.14
CA ARG A 45 -12.49 -7.78 5.90
C ARG A 45 -12.86 -6.87 7.05
N ASP A 46 -12.68 -7.31 8.30
CA ASP A 46 -13.03 -6.51 9.47
C ASP A 46 -12.17 -5.25 9.54
N LEU A 47 -10.87 -5.37 9.24
CA LEU A 47 -9.95 -4.24 9.11
C LEU A 47 -10.35 -3.30 7.97
N ALA A 48 -10.72 -3.84 6.80
CA ALA A 48 -11.18 -3.03 5.67
C ALA A 48 -12.47 -2.26 6.01
N VAL A 49 -13.43 -2.92 6.67
CA VAL A 49 -14.68 -2.30 7.11
C VAL A 49 -14.42 -1.23 8.17
N TYR A 50 -13.56 -1.50 9.15
CA TYR A 50 -13.12 -0.51 10.13
C TYR A 50 -12.55 0.73 9.43
N ALA A 51 -11.60 0.55 8.51
CA ALA A 51 -10.96 1.67 7.83
C ALA A 51 -11.97 2.54 7.07
N LEU A 52 -12.94 1.92 6.40
CA LEU A 52 -14.01 2.64 5.72
C LEU A 52 -14.91 3.39 6.71
N LYS A 53 -15.34 2.75 7.80
CA LYS A 53 -16.17 3.37 8.83
C LYS A 53 -15.45 4.51 9.55
N ALA A 54 -14.13 4.42 9.71
CA ALA A 54 -13.28 5.45 10.28
C ALA A 54 -13.02 6.63 9.31
N GLY A 55 -13.56 6.58 8.09
CA GLY A 55 -13.50 7.69 7.13
C GLY A 55 -12.24 7.71 6.26
N TYR A 56 -11.45 6.65 6.24
CA TYR A 56 -10.24 6.59 5.40
C TYR A 56 -10.53 6.36 3.92
N GLY A 57 -11.75 5.90 3.58
CA GLY A 57 -12.16 5.67 2.20
C GLY A 57 -12.41 6.97 1.44
N VAL A 58 -11.71 7.16 0.31
CA VAL A 58 -11.89 8.29 -0.59
C VAL A 58 -12.10 7.82 -2.03
N ARG A 59 -12.65 8.73 -2.85
CA ARG A 59 -12.82 8.54 -4.30
C ARG A 59 -11.78 9.35 -5.05
N GLY A 60 -11.34 8.82 -6.18
CA GLY A 60 -10.32 9.45 -7.00
C GLY A 60 -8.91 9.02 -6.61
N ALA A 61 -8.09 8.78 -7.61
CA ALA A 61 -6.66 8.55 -7.45
C ALA A 61 -5.91 9.06 -8.67
N THR A 62 -4.63 9.36 -8.51
CA THR A 62 -3.73 9.64 -9.63
C THR A 62 -2.76 8.47 -9.76
N LEU A 63 -2.68 7.89 -10.95
CA LEU A 63 -1.81 6.77 -11.25
C LEU A 63 -0.93 7.10 -12.47
N GLY A 64 0.28 6.57 -12.50
CA GLY A 64 1.24 6.75 -13.59
C GLY A 64 2.59 7.21 -13.08
N ALA A 65 3.37 7.82 -13.96
CA ALA A 65 4.64 8.44 -13.62
C ALA A 65 4.82 9.77 -14.35
N GLN A 66 5.73 10.60 -13.80
CA GLN A 66 6.08 11.90 -14.36
C GLN A 66 7.51 11.88 -14.89
N GLY A 67 7.71 12.33 -16.13
CA GLY A 67 9.03 12.45 -16.75
C GLY A 67 9.83 11.15 -16.67
N ASP A 68 11.08 11.25 -16.22
CA ASP A 68 12.02 10.13 -16.20
C ASP A 68 11.92 9.24 -14.96
N GLN A 69 10.92 9.44 -14.10
CA GLN A 69 10.71 8.65 -12.88
C GLN A 69 10.78 7.12 -13.10
N PRO A 70 10.19 6.54 -14.17
CA PRO A 70 10.26 5.09 -14.39
C PRO A 70 11.67 4.59 -14.68
N ALA A 71 12.43 5.34 -15.50
CA ALA A 71 13.81 5.01 -15.82
C ALA A 71 14.70 5.12 -14.58
N LEU A 72 14.55 6.20 -13.81
CA LEU A 72 15.27 6.41 -12.54
C LEU A 72 14.99 5.30 -11.54
N PHE A 73 13.71 4.99 -11.30
CA PHE A 73 13.31 3.93 -10.37
C PHE A 73 13.94 2.58 -10.76
N ARG A 74 13.90 2.19 -12.05
CA ARG A 74 14.50 0.93 -12.51
C ARG A 74 16.01 0.91 -12.32
N ALA A 75 16.70 1.98 -12.67
CA ALA A 75 18.15 2.08 -12.53
C ALA A 75 18.57 1.98 -11.06
N GLU A 76 17.87 2.68 -10.16
CA GLU A 76 18.15 2.67 -8.73
C GLU A 76 17.90 1.30 -8.10
N MET A 77 16.72 0.71 -8.36
CA MET A 77 16.37 -0.61 -7.81
C MET A 77 17.33 -1.69 -8.31
N THR A 78 17.63 -1.72 -9.61
CA THR A 78 18.57 -2.69 -10.18
C THR A 78 19.99 -2.49 -9.63
N GLY A 79 20.44 -1.24 -9.53
CA GLY A 79 21.73 -0.93 -8.93
C GLY A 79 21.82 -1.34 -7.47
N PHE A 80 20.77 -1.13 -6.68
CA PHE A 80 20.69 -1.59 -5.29
C PHE A 80 20.81 -3.11 -5.21
N PHE A 81 19.99 -3.86 -5.95
CA PHE A 81 20.02 -5.33 -5.89
C PHE A 81 21.35 -5.90 -6.36
N SER A 82 21.94 -5.37 -7.43
CA SER A 82 23.27 -5.81 -7.88
C SER A 82 24.33 -5.63 -6.80
N ARG A 83 24.28 -4.55 -6.00
CA ARG A 83 25.23 -4.36 -4.89
C ARG A 83 24.95 -5.31 -3.72
N THR A 84 23.68 -5.51 -3.37
CA THR A 84 23.30 -6.24 -2.14
C THR A 84 23.24 -7.75 -2.32
N LEU A 85 22.98 -8.25 -3.53
CA LEU A 85 22.75 -9.68 -3.80
C LEU A 85 23.82 -10.35 -4.67
N LEU A 86 24.66 -9.57 -5.36
CA LEU A 86 25.72 -10.08 -6.22
C LEU A 86 27.13 -9.72 -5.72
N SER A 87 27.25 -9.20 -4.49
CA SER A 87 28.53 -9.11 -3.76
C SER A 87 28.69 -10.30 -2.82
#